data_AF-M5UQ58-F1
#
_entry.id   AF-M5UQ58-F1
#
_cell.length_a   1.000
_cell.length_b   1.000
_cell.length_c   1.000
_cell.angle_alpha   90.00
_cell.angle_beta   90.00
_cell.angle_gamma   90.00
#
_symmetry.space_group_name_H-M   'P 1'
#
loop_
_entity.id
_entity.type
_entity.pdbx_description
1 polymer ?
#
loop_
_entity_poly.entity_id
_entity_poly.type
_entity_poly.pdbx_seq_one_letter_code
_entity_poly.pdbx_strand_id
1 'polypeptide(L)' 'MTFGEDQCRIRKGHGDENFSTLRRTALSLLKQEKTAKCGVKNKRLTAGWDDSYMEKVVFSP' A
#
# COMPACT_ATOMS: atom_id res chain seq x y z
N MET A 1 -3.43 4.02 11.41
CA MET A 1 -4.23 3.95 10.17
C MET A 1 -3.33 4.17 8.96
N THR A 2 -3.14 3.16 8.10
CA THR A 2 -2.08 3.18 7.06
C THR A 2 -2.53 3.77 5.72
N PHE A 3 -3.80 3.57 5.34
CA PHE A 3 -4.34 3.99 4.04
C PHE A 3 -5.59 4.91 4.15
N GLY A 4 -5.93 5.41 5.34
CA GLY A 4 -7.00 6.39 5.52
C GLY A 4 -8.40 5.90 5.12
N GLU A 5 -8.69 4.62 5.39
CA GLU A 5 -9.93 3.94 4.97
C GLU A 5 -11.22 4.68 5.33
N ASP A 6 -11.29 5.22 6.56
CA ASP A 6 -12.42 5.98 7.07
C ASP A 6 -12.73 7.25 6.25
N GLN A 7 -11.71 7.84 5.61
CA GLN A 7 -11.85 9.06 4.81
C GLN A 7 -12.21 8.80 3.35
N CYS A 8 -12.14 7.55 2.87
CA CYS A 8 -12.43 7.22 1.48
C CYS A 8 -13.93 7.09 1.24
N ARG A 9 -14.55 8.15 0.68
CA ARG A 9 -15.96 8.16 0.27
C ARG A 9 -16.18 7.49 -1.08
N ILE A 10 -15.77 6.23 -1.23
CA ILE A 10 -16.08 5.46 -2.44
C ILE A 10 -17.51 4.93 -2.31
N ARG A 11 -18.45 5.54 -3.03
CA ARG A 11 -19.89 5.25 -2.89
C ARG A 11 -20.54 4.62 -4.14
N LYS A 12 -19.72 4.12 -5.08
CA LYS A 12 -20.19 3.61 -6.37
C LYS A 12 -19.93 2.10 -6.48
N GLY A 13 -21.00 1.32 -6.57
CA GLY A 13 -20.94 -0.14 -6.76
C GLY A 13 -20.08 -0.85 -5.71
N HIS A 14 -19.29 -1.82 -6.15
CA HIS A 14 -18.35 -2.60 -5.33
C HIS A 14 -17.01 -1.88 -5.05
N GLY A 15 -16.97 -0.55 -5.21
CA GLY A 15 -15.74 0.21 -5.09
C GLY A 15 -15.09 0.10 -3.69
N ASP A 16 -15.89 -0.02 -2.63
CA ASP A 16 -15.37 -0.13 -1.26
C ASP A 16 -14.66 -1.48 -1.02
N GLU A 17 -15.29 -2.59 -1.40
CA GLU A 17 -14.76 -3.95 -1.27
C GLU A 17 -13.49 -4.16 -2.12
N ASN A 18 -13.52 -3.70 -3.38
CA ASN A 18 -12.36 -3.75 -4.26
C ASN A 18 -11.18 -2.98 -3.67
N PHE A 19 -11.44 -1.79 -3.11
CA PHE A 19 -10.39 -0.96 -2.55
C PHE A 19 -9.87 -1.49 -1.21
N SER A 20 -10.72 -2.12 -0.40
CA SER A 20 -10.31 -2.82 0.82
C SER A 20 -9.33 -3.97 0.49
N THR A 21 -9.64 -4.75 -0.55
CA THR A 21 -8.77 -5.82 -1.04
C THR A 21 -7.42 -5.27 -1.51
N LEU A 22 -7.43 -4.21 -2.31
CA LEU A 22 -6.21 -3.53 -2.78
C LEU A 22 -5.34 -3.02 -1.62
N ARG A 23 -5.94 -2.37 -0.61
CA ARG A 23 -5.21 -1.89 0.58
C ARG A 23 -4.58 -3.04 1.34
N ARG A 24 -5.29 -4.17 1.49
CA ARG A 24 -4.77 -5.35 2.18
C ARG A 24 -3.60 -5.98 1.43
N THR A 25 -3.67 -6.05 0.10
CA THR A 25 -2.57 -6.53 -0.75
C THR A 25 -1.37 -5.61 -0.64
N ALA A 26 -1.55 -4.29 -0.80
CA ALA A 26 -0.47 -3.31 -0.67
C ALA A 26 0.19 -3.34 0.71
N LEU A 27 -0.59 -3.47 1.78
CA LEU A 27 -0.06 -3.61 3.14
C LEU A 27 0.77 -4.88 3.32
N SER A 28 0.37 -5.99 2.69
CA SER A 28 1.08 -7.26 2.77
C SER A 28 2.42 -7.18 2.04
N LEU A 29 2.44 -6.62 0.83
CA LEU A 29 3.67 -6.37 0.06
C LEU A 29 4.66 -5.47 0.83
N LEU A 30 4.18 -4.36 1.38
CA LEU A 30 5.00 -3.44 2.19
C LEU A 30 5.57 -4.09 3.47
N LYS A 31 4.91 -5.13 4.00
CA LYS A 31 5.40 -5.90 5.14
C LYS A 31 6.40 -6.99 4.73
N GLN A 32 6.26 -7.54 3.53
CA GLN A 32 7.16 -8.56 2.98
C GLN A 32 8.49 -7.96 2.53
N GLU A 33 8.48 -6.72 2.07
CA GLU A 33 9.69 -5.97 1.76
C GLU A 33 10.55 -5.79 3.03
N LYS A 34 11.78 -6.30 3.04
CA LYS A 34 12.71 -6.32 4.21
C LYS A 34 13.97 -5.46 4.04
N THR A 35 14.25 -5.00 2.83
CA THR A 35 15.36 -4.13 2.43
C THR A 35 15.33 -2.79 3.16
N ALA A 36 14.17 -2.16 3.33
CA ALA A 36 14.06 -0.93 4.11
C ALA A 36 13.81 -1.23 5.60
N LYS A 37 14.74 -0.82 6.47
CA LYS A 37 14.59 -0.87 7.94
C LYS A 37 13.74 0.31 8.47
N CYS A 38 12.57 0.53 7.86
CA CYS A 38 11.65 1.58 8.27
C CYS A 38 10.24 1.03 8.50
N GLY A 39 9.42 1.76 9.26
CA GLY A 39 8.02 1.39 9.47
C GLY A 39 7.21 1.44 8.16
N VAL A 40 6.12 0.66 8.10
CA VAL A 40 5.25 0.51 6.93
C VAL A 40 4.77 1.86 6.36
N LYS A 41 4.51 2.85 7.22
CA LYS A 41 4.13 4.20 6.79
C LYS A 41 5.23 4.88 5.96
N ASN A 42 6.49 4.74 6.37
CA ASN A 42 7.61 5.34 5.67
C ASN A 42 7.88 4.61 4.36
N LYS A 43 7.83 3.28 4.36
CA LYS A 43 7.92 2.46 3.13
C LYS A 43 6.87 2.87 2.11
N ARG A 44 5.63 3.08 2.55
CA ARG A 44 4.55 3.55 1.68
C ARG A 44 4.85 4.94 1.07
N LEU A 45 5.43 5.85 1.85
CA LEU A 45 5.81 7.18 1.36
C LEU A 45 6.98 7.09 0.38
N THR A 46 8.00 6.28 0.69
CA THR A 46 9.14 6.02 -0.19
C THR A 46 8.68 5.42 -1.51
N ALA A 47 7.77 4.43 -1.49
CA ALA A 47 7.18 3.86 -2.71
C ALA A 47 6.29 4.87 -3.47
N GLY A 48 5.84 5.94 -2.82
CA GLY A 48 5.13 7.03 -3.50
C GLY A 48 6.06 8.10 -4.11
N TRP A 49 7.34 8.09 -3.77
CA TRP A 49 8.32 9.09 -4.22
C TRP A 49 9.45 8.49 -5.07
N ASP A 50 9.74 7.20 -4.92
CA ASP A 50 10.79 6.47 -5.64
C ASP A 50 10.15 5.30 -6.39
N ASP A 51 10.09 5.45 -7.72
CA ASP A 51 9.50 4.44 -8.62
C ASP A 51 10.27 3.11 -8.54
N SER A 52 11.61 3.13 -8.45
CA SER A 52 12.38 1.88 -8.39
C SER A 52 12.13 1.09 -7.09
N TYR A 53 11.86 1.79 -5.99
CA TYR A 53 11.46 1.20 -4.74
C TYR A 53 10.00 0.72 -4.79
N MET A 54 9.11 1.42 -5.48
CA MET A 54 7.76 0.93 -5.78
C MET A 54 7.81 -0.37 -6.57
N GLU A 55 8.62 -0.42 -7.63
CA GLU A 55 8.81 -1.61 -8.46
C GLU A 55 9.34 -2.78 -7.62
N LYS A 56 10.29 -2.54 -6.72
CA LYS A 56 10.75 -3.57 -5.78
C LYS A 56 9.63 -4.08 -4.88
N VAL A 57 8.81 -3.18 -4.32
CA VAL A 57 7.70 -3.58 -3.43
C VAL A 57 6.61 -4.36 -4.18
N VAL A 58 6.35 -4.02 -5.45
CA VAL A 58 5.24 -4.59 -6.23
C VAL A 58 5.64 -5.84 -7.00
N PHE A 59 6.83 -5.85 -7.60
CA PHE A 59 7.31 -6.92 -8.47
C PHE A 59 8.30 -7.87 -7.79
N SER A 60 8.84 -7.51 -6.62
CA SER A 60 9.76 -8.37 -5.87
C SER A 60 9.05 -8.91 -4.61
N PRO A 61 8.46 -10.12 -4.67
CA PRO A 61 7.78 -10.75 -3.52
C PRO A 61 8.74 -11.22 -2.42
#